data_AF-A0A7X5DI22-F1
#
_entry.id   AF-A0A7X5DI22-F1
#
_cell.length_a   1.000
_cell.length_b   1.000
_cell.length_c   1.000
_cell.angle_alpha   90.00
_cell.angle_beta   90.00
_cell.angle_gamma   90.00
#
_symmetry.space_group_name_H-M   'P 1'
#
loop_
_entity.id
_entity.type
_entity.pdbx_description
1 polymer ?
#
loop_
_entity_poly.entity_id
_entity_poly.type
_entity_poly.pdbx_seq_one_letter_code
_entity_poly.pdbx_strand_id
1 'polypeptide(L)' 'KCGGEMYQRDDDNEATVRNRLDVYETSTSPLIDYYRGCDLLVTIDGDRDPEVVYADVKEALA' A
#
# COMPACT_ATOMS: atom_id res chain seq x y z
N LYS A 1 -23.40 -13.81 -3.21
CA LYS A 1 -22.29 -14.30 -4.06
C LYS A 1 -22.68 -14.04 -5.51
N CYS A 2 -21.82 -13.42 -6.31
CA CYS A 2 -22.13 -12.98 -7.69
C CYS A 2 -21.94 -14.07 -8.76
N GLY A 3 -21.34 -15.23 -8.42
CA GLY A 3 -21.23 -16.38 -9.31
C GLY A 3 -20.07 -16.35 -10.32
N GLY A 4 -19.29 -15.27 -10.36
CA GLY A 4 -18.06 -15.22 -11.16
C GLY A 4 -16.97 -16.15 -10.61
N GLU A 5 -16.20 -16.73 -11.53
CA GLU A 5 -15.02 -17.52 -11.18
C GLU A 5 -13.89 -16.61 -10.73
N MET A 6 -13.24 -16.97 -9.63
CA MET A 6 -12.05 -16.27 -9.14
C MET A 6 -10.83 -16.78 -9.90
N TYR A 7 -9.95 -15.87 -10.27
CA TYR A 7 -8.68 -16.20 -10.89
C TYR A 7 -7.56 -15.38 -10.25
N GLN A 8 -6.35 -15.93 -10.29
CA GLN A 8 -5.14 -15.19 -9.93
C GLN A 8 -4.71 -14.36 -11.14
N ARG A 9 -4.35 -13.10 -10.92
CA ARG A 9 -3.82 -12.28 -12.00
C ARG A 9 -2.47 -12.82 -12.46
N ASP A 10 -2.16 -12.67 -13.74
CA ASP A 10 -0.91 -13.17 -14.31
C ASP A 10 0.35 -12.56 -13.64
N ASP A 11 0.22 -11.34 -13.09
CA ASP A 11 1.30 -10.60 -12.42
C ASP A 11 1.44 -10.89 -10.92
N ASP A 12 0.60 -11.75 -10.33
CA ASP A 12 0.66 -12.14 -8.91
C ASP A 12 1.59 -13.34 -8.67
N ASN A 13 2.60 -13.55 -9.52
CA ASN A 13 3.63 -14.57 -9.34
C ASN A 13 4.84 -14.01 -8.56
N GLU A 14 5.59 -14.88 -7.88
CA GLU A 14 6.70 -14.47 -6.98
C GLU A 14 7.75 -13.58 -7.67
N ALA A 15 8.13 -13.93 -8.92
CA ALA A 15 9.13 -13.17 -9.66
C ALA A 15 8.66 -11.74 -9.95
N THR A 16 7.40 -11.59 -10.37
CA THR A 16 6.80 -10.28 -10.60
C THR A 16 6.60 -9.49 -9.30
N VAL A 17 6.19 -10.14 -8.21
CA VAL A 17 6.06 -9.49 -6.89
C VAL A 17 7.39 -8.96 -6.39
N ARG A 18 8.48 -9.76 -6.46
CA ARG A 18 9.82 -9.32 -6.05
C ARG A 18 10.28 -8.11 -6.86
N ASN A 19 10.14 -8.17 -8.20
CA ASN A 19 10.50 -7.04 -9.06
C ASN A 19 9.66 -5.77 -8.75
N ARG A 20 8.38 -5.90 -8.41
CA ARG A 20 7.53 -4.76 -8.02
C ARG A 20 8.02 -4.10 -6.73
N LEU A 21 8.50 -4.88 -5.75
CA LEU A 21 9.08 -4.36 -4.52
C LEU A 21 10.41 -3.63 -4.80
N ASP A 22 11.28 -4.20 -5.64
CA ASP A 22 12.54 -3.55 -6.03
C ASP A 22 12.30 -2.19 -6.74
N VAL A 23 11.29 -2.13 -7.61
CA VAL A 23 10.88 -0.88 -8.27
C VAL A 23 10.31 0.13 -7.26
N TYR A 24 9.50 -0.33 -6.30
CA TYR A 24 8.99 0.55 -5.24
C TYR A 24 10.12 1.19 -4.44
N GLU A 25 11.13 0.40 -4.03
CA GLU A 25 12.27 0.89 -3.24
C GLU A 25 13.11 1.93 -3.99
N THR A 26 13.22 1.80 -5.31
CA THR A 26 14.05 2.73 -6.11
C THR A 26 13.28 3.95 -6.62
N SER A 27 11.97 3.81 -6.87
CA SER A 27 11.20 4.82 -7.60
C SER A 27 10.09 5.47 -6.79
N THR A 28 9.58 4.81 -5.74
CA THR A 28 8.44 5.29 -4.96
C THR A 28 8.81 5.65 -3.53
N SER A 29 9.62 4.83 -2.83
CA SER A 29 10.01 5.09 -1.45
C SER A 29 10.73 6.45 -1.24
N PRO A 30 11.50 7.01 -2.20
CA PRO A 30 12.09 8.36 -2.04
C PRO A 30 11.05 9.48 -1.89
N LEU A 31 9.81 9.27 -2.35
CA LEU A 31 8.72 10.24 -2.18
C LEU A 31 8.28 10.37 -0.72
N ILE A 32 8.58 9.39 0.14
CA ILE A 32 8.32 9.47 1.58
C ILE A 32 9.07 10.66 2.18
N ASP A 33 10.36 10.79 1.87
CA ASP A 33 11.19 11.89 2.39
C ASP A 33 10.74 13.24 1.83
N TYR A 34 10.33 13.27 0.55
CA TYR A 34 9.76 14.47 -0.06
C TYR A 34 8.53 14.97 0.70
N TYR A 35 7.52 14.11 0.91
CA TYR A 35 6.29 14.52 1.60
C TYR A 35 6.49 14.76 3.11
N ARG A 36 7.46 14.08 3.73
CA ARG A 36 7.88 14.39 5.10
C ARG A 36 8.44 15.82 5.19
N GLY A 37 9.25 16.24 4.23
CA GLY A 37 9.79 17.61 4.16
C GLY A 37 8.73 18.68 3.85
N CYS A 38 7.57 18.29 3.34
CA CYS A 38 6.44 19.20 3.13
C CYS A 38 5.49 19.31 4.34
N ASP A 39 5.75 18.57 5.44
CA ASP A 39 4.83 18.43 6.58
C ASP A 39 3.42 17.93 6.17
N LEU A 40 3.35 17.13 5.10
CA LEU A 40 2.08 16.57 4.58
C LEU A 40 1.92 15.06 4.84
N LEU A 41 2.99 14.38 5.26
CA LEU A 41 3.00 12.94 5.41
C LEU A 41 2.38 12.50 6.75
N VAL A 42 1.34 11.68 6.68
CA VAL A 42 0.85 10.88 7.83
C VAL A 42 1.15 9.41 7.57
N THR A 43 1.72 8.71 8.56
CA THR A 43 2.07 7.28 8.48
C THR A 43 1.05 6.44 9.25
N ILE A 44 0.56 5.36 8.63
CA ILE A 44 -0.41 4.42 9.20
C ILE A 44 0.17 3.01 9.12
N ASP A 45 -0.01 2.21 10.16
CA ASP A 45 0.42 0.80 10.19
C ASP A 45 -0.58 -0.08 9.41
N GLY A 46 -0.14 -0.61 8.27
CA GLY A 46 -0.96 -1.42 7.37
C GLY A 46 -1.03 -2.91 7.71
N ASP A 47 -0.30 -3.41 8.72
CA ASP A 47 -0.28 -4.83 9.10
C ASP A 47 -1.32 -5.16 10.21
N ARG A 48 -2.25 -4.25 10.46
CA ARG A 48 -3.33 -4.39 11.45
C ARG A 48 -4.62 -4.89 10.81
N ASP A 49 -5.61 -5.21 11.65
CA ASP A 49 -6.95 -5.57 11.17
C ASP A 49 -7.54 -4.45 10.27
N PRO A 50 -8.20 -4.78 9.15
CA PRO A 50 -8.72 -3.77 8.21
C PRO A 50 -9.63 -2.72 8.84
N GLU A 51 -10.45 -3.08 9.84
CA GLU A 51 -11.33 -2.13 10.52
C GLU A 51 -10.56 -1.12 11.36
N VAL A 52 -9.42 -1.56 11.91
CA VAL A 52 -8.51 -0.71 12.67
C VAL A 52 -7.76 0.25 11.75
N VAL A 53 -7.20 -0.25 10.64
CA VAL A 53 -6.55 0.59 9.62
C VAL A 53 -7.51 1.65 9.08
N TYR A 54 -8.76 1.26 8.83
CA TYR A 54 -9.80 2.19 8.37
C TYR A 54 -10.10 3.31 9.39
N ALA A 55 -10.13 2.98 10.68
CA ALA A 55 -10.30 3.98 11.73
C ALA A 55 -9.11 4.96 11.78
N ASP A 56 -7.88 4.45 11.75
CA ASP A 56 -6.66 5.25 11.77
C ASP A 56 -6.61 6.22 10.57
N VAL A 57 -6.98 5.76 9.36
CA VAL A 57 -7.06 6.60 8.15
C VAL A 57 -8.11 7.70 8.28
N LYS A 58 -9.28 7.40 8.87
CA LYS A 58 -10.31 8.44 9.09
C LYS A 58 -9.85 9.50 10.08
N GLU A 59 -9.16 9.10 11.14
CA GLU A 59 -8.60 10.02 12.13
C GLU A 59 -7.56 10.95 11.49
N ALA A 60 -6.72 10.43 10.61
CA ALA A 60 -5.71 11.20 9.89
C ALA A 60 -6.28 12.25 8.90
N LEU A 61 -7.55 12.12 8.50
CA LEU A 61 -8.22 13.01 7.54
C LEU A 61 -9.17 14.03 8.21
N ALA A 62 -9.36 13.95 9.53
CA ALA A 62 -10.24 14.83 10.30
C ALA A 62 -9.60 16.19 10.60
#